data_AF-A0A090WHZ3-F1
#
_entry.id   AF-A0A090WHZ3-F1
#
_cell.length_a   1.000
_cell.length_b   1.000
_cell.length_c   1.000
_cell.angle_alpha   90.00
_cell.angle_beta   90.00
_cell.angle_gamma   90.00
#
_symmetry.space_group_name_H-M   'P 1'
#
loop_
_entity.id
_entity.type
_entity.pdbx_description
1 polymer ?
#
loop_
_entity_poly.entity_id
_entity_poly.type
_entity_poly.pdbx_seq_one_letter_code
_entity_poly.pdbx_strand_id
1 'polypeptide(L)'
;MVDKDSDKAYDIITKDSYFVNMSNNYKFSPNNSGFDIMHISENHEFVSVGKVWNSYNPGTYIISGKEYDGIGYFDKDGNFIIEYYDESSNSIKSVTFNEKIERM
;
A
#
# COMPACT_ATOMS: atom_id res chain seq x y z
N MET A 1 12.17 -1.00 2.08
CA MET A 1 12.47 -0.73 3.50
C MET A 1 11.83 0.60 3.81
N VAL A 2 10.76 0.49 4.56
CA VAL A 2 10.17 1.54 5.37
C VAL A 2 11.27 2.11 6.28
N ASP A 3 11.27 3.42 6.49
CA ASP A 3 12.17 4.02 7.48
C ASP A 3 11.85 3.43 8.86
N LYS A 4 12.85 2.83 9.51
CA LYS A 4 12.74 2.24 10.86
C LYS A 4 13.66 3.01 11.79
N ASP A 5 13.54 4.33 11.80
CA ASP A 5 14.08 5.12 12.90
C ASP A 5 13.21 4.92 14.15
N SER A 6 13.81 5.13 15.32
CA SER A 6 13.24 4.72 16.61
C SER A 6 12.08 5.60 17.09
N ASP A 7 11.38 6.27 16.18
CA ASP A 7 10.19 7.08 16.43
C ASP A 7 9.00 6.39 15.75
N LYS A 8 8.18 5.69 16.55
CA LYS A 8 7.05 4.83 16.14
C LYS A 8 5.87 5.56 15.46
N ALA A 9 6.12 6.59 14.67
CA ALA A 9 5.07 7.49 14.22
C ALA A 9 4.92 7.60 12.70
N TYR A 10 5.92 7.35 11.86
CA TYR A 10 5.80 7.72 10.43
C TYR A 10 6.55 6.81 9.46
N ASP A 11 5.92 5.69 9.11
CA ASP A 11 6.43 4.78 8.08
C ASP A 11 6.14 5.33 6.68
N ILE A 12 7.03 6.20 6.16
CA ILE A 12 6.94 6.73 4.79
C ILE A 12 7.70 5.78 3.84
N ILE A 13 7.07 5.38 2.74
CA ILE A 13 7.78 4.70 1.65
C ILE A 13 8.68 5.72 0.94
N THR A 14 9.99 5.57 1.10
CA THR A 14 11.00 6.44 0.48
C THR A 14 11.75 5.76 -0.67
N LYS A 15 11.54 4.45 -0.85
CA LYS A 15 12.09 3.66 -1.95
C LYS A 15 11.14 2.53 -2.35
N ASP A 16 11.33 2.02 -3.56
CA ASP A 16 10.62 0.84 -4.05
C ASP A 16 10.62 -0.26 -2.99
N SER A 17 9.42 -0.69 -2.63
CA SER A 17 9.18 -1.70 -1.61
C SER A 17 8.20 -2.74 -2.15
N TYR A 18 8.45 -4.00 -1.83
CA TYR A 18 7.73 -5.12 -2.42
C TYR A 18 6.80 -5.74 -1.39
N PHE A 19 5.57 -6.00 -1.81
CA PHE A 19 4.51 -6.50 -0.96
C PHE A 19 3.82 -7.70 -1.60
N VAL A 20 3.12 -8.49 -0.78
CA VAL A 20 2.29 -9.60 -1.22
C VAL A 20 0.88 -9.45 -0.65
N ASN A 21 -0.12 -9.54 -1.52
CA ASN A 21 -1.51 -9.72 -1.12
C ASN A 21 -2.02 -11.05 -1.69
N MET A 22 -2.48 -11.94 -0.80
CA MET A 22 -2.82 -13.33 -1.11
C MET A 22 -1.66 -14.06 -1.81
N SER A 23 -1.65 -14.11 -3.14
CA SER A 23 -0.60 -14.74 -3.97
C SER A 23 0.01 -13.80 -5.01
N ASN A 24 -0.42 -12.53 -5.03
CA ASN A 24 -0.02 -11.55 -6.02
C ASN A 24 1.12 -10.69 -5.47
N ASN A 25 2.13 -10.43 -6.31
CA ASN A 25 3.25 -9.57 -5.95
C ASN A 25 2.94 -8.13 -6.37
N TYR A 26 3.19 -7.21 -5.46
CA TYR A 26 3.02 -5.78 -5.65
C TYR A 26 4.32 -5.05 -5.40
N LYS A 27 4.51 -3.94 -6.11
CA LYS A 27 5.58 -2.99 -5.89
C LYS A 27 4.96 -1.64 -5.57
N PHE A 28 5.37 -1.07 -4.45
CA PHE A 28 4.98 0.28 -4.06
C PHE A 28 6.14 1.20 -4.42
N SER A 29 5.88 2.13 -5.34
CA SER A 29 6.88 3.01 -5.92
C SER A 29 6.65 4.43 -5.40
N PRO A 30 7.54 5.00 -4.57
CA PRO A 30 7.37 6.35 -4.05
C PRO A 30 7.34 7.40 -5.16
N ASN A 31 6.59 8.47 -4.92
CA ASN A 31 6.54 9.64 -5.77
C ASN A 31 6.42 10.92 -4.91
N ASN A 32 6.32 12.09 -5.55
CA ASN A 32 6.33 13.38 -4.86
C ASN A 32 5.15 13.61 -3.90
N SER A 33 4.09 12.79 -3.96
CA SER A 33 2.86 12.99 -3.18
C SER A 33 2.45 11.79 -2.34
N GLY A 34 3.24 10.70 -2.38
CA GLY A 34 2.93 9.42 -1.74
C GLY A 34 3.62 8.30 -2.52
N PHE A 35 2.85 7.36 -3.07
CA PHE A 35 3.39 6.26 -3.87
C PHE A 35 2.35 5.67 -4.82
N ASP A 36 2.82 4.97 -5.86
CA ASP A 36 2.00 4.19 -6.77
C ASP A 36 2.01 2.71 -6.35
N ILE A 37 0.84 2.06 -6.38
CA ILE A 37 0.71 0.61 -6.21
C ILE A 37 0.76 -0.02 -7.59
N MET A 38 1.74 -0.91 -7.80
CA MET A 38 1.95 -1.59 -9.07
C MET A 38 1.82 -3.10 -8.90
N HIS A 39 1.15 -3.77 -9.84
CA HIS A 39 1.01 -5.23 -9.90
C HIS A 39 1.83 -5.80 -11.06
N ILE A 40 2.40 -7.01 -10.89
CA ILE A 40 3.09 -7.73 -11.98
C ILE A 40 2.04 -8.40 -12.86
N SER A 41 1.89 -7.92 -14.09
CA SER A 41 1.04 -8.54 -15.10
C SER A 41 1.60 -9.87 -15.61
N GLU A 42 0.79 -10.65 -16.34
CA GLU A 42 1.19 -11.92 -16.97
C GLU A 42 2.39 -11.77 -17.92
N ASN A 43 2.57 -10.58 -18.49
CA ASN A 43 3.69 -10.25 -19.37
C ASN A 43 4.97 -9.85 -18.61
N HIS A 44 5.01 -10.02 -17.28
CA HIS A 44 6.11 -9.61 -16.40
C HIS A 44 6.37 -8.09 -16.36
N GLU A 45 5.38 -7.28 -16.75
CA GLU A 45 5.44 -5.83 -16.65
C GLU A 45 4.70 -5.33 -15.40
N PHE A 46 5.27 -4.32 -14.74
CA PHE A 46 4.60 -3.63 -13.64
C PHE A 46 3.56 -2.64 -14.17
N VAL A 47 2.30 -2.86 -13.82
CA VAL A 47 1.17 -1.99 -14.18
C VAL A 47 0.66 -1.29 -12.93
N SER A 48 0.48 0.02 -12.99
CA SER A 48 -0.12 0.78 -11.88
C SER A 48 -1.59 0.39 -11.74
N VAL A 49 -1.98 0.00 -10.53
CA VAL A 49 -3.35 -0.41 -10.16
C VAL A 49 -3.99 0.55 -9.15
N GLY A 50 -3.19 1.42 -8.53
CA GLY A 50 -3.67 2.45 -7.63
C GLY A 50 -2.62 3.53 -7.38
N LYS A 51 -3.11 4.69 -6.95
CA LYS A 51 -2.33 5.85 -6.52
C LYS A 51 -2.63 6.12 -5.06
N VAL A 52 -1.58 6.47 -4.32
CA VAL A 52 -1.66 6.73 -2.89
C VAL A 52 -1.10 8.11 -2.60
N TRP A 53 -1.87 8.92 -1.88
CA TRP A 53 -1.49 10.26 -1.46
C TRP A 53 -1.37 10.34 0.06
N ASN A 54 -0.39 11.09 0.52
CA ASN A 54 -0.31 11.47 1.92
C ASN A 54 -1.55 12.30 2.30
N SER A 55 -2.26 11.88 3.35
CA SER A 55 -3.31 12.70 3.95
C SER A 55 -2.69 13.80 4.80
N TYR A 56 -3.47 14.85 5.09
CA TYR A 56 -3.13 15.79 6.15
C TYR A 56 -3.21 15.15 7.54
N ASN A 57 -3.91 14.02 7.68
CA ASN A 57 -3.87 13.21 8.90
C ASN A 57 -2.62 12.31 8.87
N PRO A 58 -1.65 12.50 9.78
CA PRO A 58 -0.41 11.73 9.77
C PRO A 58 -0.65 10.23 9.90
N GLY A 59 0.13 9.42 9.18
CA GLY A 59 0.00 7.96 9.16
C GLY A 59 -1.22 7.43 8.40
N THR A 60 -2.03 8.32 7.80
CA THR A 60 -3.15 7.95 6.93
C THR A 60 -2.86 8.36 5.49
N TYR A 61 -3.30 7.54 4.56
CA TYR A 61 -3.19 7.76 3.14
C TYR A 61 -4.57 7.77 2.49
N ILE A 62 -4.72 8.55 1.43
CA ILE A 62 -5.87 8.50 0.53
C ILE A 62 -5.48 7.60 -0.65
N ILE A 63 -6.34 6.65 -1.00
CA ILE A 63 -6.12 5.74 -2.12
C ILE A 63 -7.17 6.03 -3.17
N SER A 64 -6.71 6.11 -4.41
CA SER A 64 -7.58 5.97 -5.58
C SER A 64 -7.04 4.92 -6.53
N GLY A 65 -7.87 3.95 -6.86
CA GLY A 65 -7.50 2.81 -7.67
C GLY A 65 -8.73 2.19 -8.31
N LYS A 66 -8.50 1.31 -9.29
CA LYS A 66 -9.63 0.65 -9.98
C LYS A 66 -10.44 -0.26 -9.06
N GLU A 67 -9.77 -0.90 -8.10
CA GLU A 67 -10.39 -1.88 -7.22
C GLU A 67 -10.66 -1.31 -5.82
N TYR A 68 -9.90 -0.30 -5.41
CA TYR A 68 -9.94 0.25 -4.06
C TYR A 68 -9.82 1.77 -4.11
N ASP A 69 -10.92 2.46 -3.82
CA ASP A 69 -10.93 3.87 -3.44
C ASP A 69 -11.21 3.92 -1.92
N GLY A 70 -10.32 4.54 -1.14
CA GLY A 70 -10.43 4.42 0.32
C GLY A 70 -9.31 5.10 1.11
N ILE A 71 -9.15 4.64 2.35
CA ILE A 71 -8.09 5.09 3.26
C ILE A 71 -7.10 3.96 3.51
N GLY A 72 -5.84 4.31 3.77
CA GLY A 72 -4.84 3.29 4.09
C GLY A 72 -3.86 3.75 5.13
N TYR A 73 -3.17 2.79 5.72
CA TYR A 73 -2.24 2.99 6.82
C TYR A 73 -1.29 1.79 6.92
N PHE A 74 -0.13 2.01 7.54
CA PHE A 74 0.76 0.93 7.93
C PHE A 74 0.37 0.41 9.32
N ASP A 75 0.31 -0.90 9.49
CA ASP A 75 0.21 -1.50 10.81
C ASP A 75 1.59 -1.58 11.48
N LYS A 76 1.59 -1.99 12.76
CA LYS A 76 2.82 -2.12 13.58
C LYS A 76 3.83 -3.14 13.03
N ASP A 77 3.41 -4.03 12.13
CA ASP A 77 4.21 -5.09 11.56
C ASP A 77 4.75 -4.68 10.16
N GLY A 78 4.43 -3.46 9.70
CA GLY A 78 4.85 -2.90 8.42
C GLY A 78 3.96 -3.31 7.25
N ASN A 79 2.80 -3.92 7.51
CA ASN A 79 1.84 -4.24 6.45
C ASN A 79 1.06 -2.99 6.07
N PHE A 80 0.80 -2.82 4.78
CA PHE A 80 -0.06 -1.75 4.31
C PHE A 80 -1.50 -2.24 4.23
N ILE A 81 -2.42 -1.56 4.90
CA ILE A 81 -3.84 -1.88 4.94
C ILE A 81 -4.60 -0.81 4.17
N ILE A 82 -5.53 -1.22 3.31
CA ILE A 82 -6.50 -0.32 2.67
C ILE A 82 -7.89 -0.71 3.17
N GLU A 83 -8.61 0.26 3.72
CA GLU A 83 -10.03 0.17 4.05
C GLU A 83 -10.85 0.90 2.98
N TYR A 84 -11.84 0.20 2.43
CA TYR A 84 -12.68 0.72 1.36
C TYR A 84 -14.14 0.29 1.58
N TYR A 85 -15.04 1.08 1.02
CA TYR A 85 -16.46 0.78 1.07
C TYR A 85 -16.85 -0.17 -0.08
N ASP A 86 -17.40 -1.32 0.26
CA ASP A 86 -17.87 -2.32 -0.70
C ASP A 86 -19.38 -2.21 -0.89
N GLU A 87 -19.80 -1.64 -2.02
CA GLU A 87 -21.23 -1.43 -2.34
C GLU A 87 -22.03 -2.74 -2.36
N SER A 88 -21.40 -3.84 -2.76
CA SER A 88 -22.07 -5.15 -2.88
C SER A 88 -22.51 -5.71 -1.53
N SER A 89 -21.70 -5.50 -0.48
CA SER A 89 -22.03 -5.93 0.88
C SER A 89 -22.55 -4.81 1.78
N ASN A 90 -22.58 -3.56 1.29
CA ASN A 90 -22.95 -2.37 2.05
C ASN A 90 -22.15 -2.26 3.37
N SER A 91 -20.84 -2.54 3.30
CA SER A 91 -19.96 -2.59 4.46
C SER A 91 -18.54 -2.14 4.15
N ILE A 92 -17.78 -1.77 5.18
CA ILE A 92 -16.35 -1.50 5.05
C ILE A 92 -15.60 -2.84 5.01
N LYS A 93 -14.73 -2.98 4.02
CA LYS A 93 -13.80 -4.11 3.89
C LYS A 93 -12.37 -3.60 3.95
N SER A 94 -11.45 -4.51 4.27
CA SER A 94 -10.03 -4.23 4.25
C SER A 94 -9.26 -5.22 3.37
N VAL A 95 -8.16 -4.74 2.79
CA VAL A 95 -7.18 -5.54 2.07
C VAL A 95 -5.80 -5.26 2.65
N THR A 96 -5.04 -6.33 2.92
CA THR A 96 -3.72 -6.24 3.56
C THR A 96 -2.62 -6.65 2.59
N PHE A 97 -1.64 -5.76 2.42
CA PHE A 97 -0.41 -6.00 1.67
C PHE A 97 0.71 -6.24 2.67
N ASN A 98 1.23 -7.46 2.69
CA ASN A 98 2.28 -7.87 3.63
C ASN A 98 3.65 -7.52 3.04
N GLU A 99 4.53 -6.89 3.82
CA GLU A 99 5.89 -6.58 3.35
C GLU A 99 6.60 -7.90 2.98
N LYS A 100 7.11 -7.99 1.75
CA LYS A 100 7.87 -9.14 1.29
C LYS A 100 9.28 -9.02 1.87
N ILE A 101 9.48 -9.64 3.03
CA ILE A 101 10.81 -9.78 3.61
C ILE A 101 11.57 -10.80 2.76
N GLU A 102 12.45 -10.32 1.87
CA GLU A 102 13.46 -11.18 1.25
C GLU A 102 14.36 -11.72 2.37
N ARG A 103 14.17 -12.99 2.75
CA ARG A 103 15.15 -13.69 3.58
C ARG A 103 16.38 -13.94 2.70
N MET A 104 17.42 -13.15 2.94
CA MET A 104 18.79 -13.43 2.49
C MET A 104 19.28 -14.77 3.03
#